data_AF-A0AAJ1ESE5-F1
#
_entry.id   AF-A0AAJ1ESE5-F1
#
_cell.length_a   1.000
_cell.length_b   1.000
_cell.length_c   1.000
_cell.angle_alpha   90.00
_cell.angle_beta   90.00
_cell.angle_gamma   90.00
#
_symmetry.space_group_name_H-M   'P 1'
#
loop_
_entity.id
_entity.type
_entity.pdbx_description
1 polymer ?
#
loop_
_entity_poly.entity_id
_entity_poly.type
_entity_poly.pdbx_seq_one_letter_code
_entity_poly.pdbx_strand_id
1 'polypeptide(L)'
;MENERGRQEVLMALQGVGRLGIMMDPVFKLTAAGTILLIQHFARMYKEGLLNRREFQNFQEFAKLTEGNYQIINIPVGSWKELEKTGFVHQMEERGVRYVELPDLNQTDGLVQVAIYGEDQLKFQAWYDRFLMAEMKGGEHELQNLNHLTSGRTSIVSIPVEQKIDLLTDDFAVLQVNYSILPDLQVGDGEIQVVVANADLAKVEHWYRMYQEQCLSEG
;
A
#
# COMPACT_ATOMS: atom_id res chain seq x y z
N MET A 1 -18.95 -17.80 13.15
CA MET A 1 -17.94 -17.40 14.16
C MET A 1 -16.56 -17.99 13.88
N GLU A 2 -16.41 -19.28 13.55
CA GLU A 2 -15.10 -19.87 13.16
C GLU A 2 -14.55 -19.36 11.82
N ASN A 3 -15.40 -19.15 10.81
CA ASN A 3 -14.95 -18.72 9.48
C ASN A 3 -14.37 -17.28 9.49
N GLU A 4 -14.96 -16.39 10.28
CA GLU A 4 -14.50 -15.02 10.50
C GLU A 4 -13.11 -14.98 11.14
N ARG A 5 -12.88 -15.83 12.16
CA ARG A 5 -11.58 -15.93 12.86
C ARG A 5 -10.49 -16.49 11.96
N GLY A 6 -10.77 -17.55 11.19
CA GLY A 6 -9.79 -18.10 10.24
C GLY A 6 -9.45 -17.13 9.11
N ARG A 7 -10.42 -16.35 8.62
CA ARG A 7 -10.15 -15.26 7.67
C ARG A 7 -9.31 -14.16 8.31
N GLN A 8 -9.63 -13.76 9.53
CA GLN A 8 -8.85 -12.77 10.27
C GLN A 8 -7.42 -13.22 10.55
N GLU A 9 -7.18 -14.49 10.89
CA GLU A 9 -5.82 -15.01 11.11
C GLU A 9 -5.01 -15.02 9.81
N VAL A 10 -5.63 -15.39 8.69
CA VAL A 10 -4.98 -15.35 7.37
C VAL A 10 -4.72 -13.91 6.94
N LEU A 11 -5.70 -13.02 7.09
CA LEU A 11 -5.52 -11.59 6.84
C LEU A 11 -4.46 -11.00 7.76
N MET A 12 -4.41 -11.35 9.05
CA MET A 12 -3.35 -10.93 9.99
C MET A 12 -1.98 -11.47 9.59
N ALA A 13 -1.90 -12.72 9.10
CA ALA A 13 -0.66 -13.29 8.59
C ALA A 13 -0.20 -12.64 7.28
N LEU A 14 -1.12 -12.12 6.46
CA LEU A 14 -0.82 -11.45 5.20
C LEU A 14 -0.61 -9.94 5.33
N GLN A 15 -1.28 -9.32 6.29
CA GLN A 15 -1.27 -7.89 6.59
C GLN A 15 -0.40 -7.57 7.82
N GLY A 16 0.25 -8.55 8.45
CA GLY A 16 1.12 -8.34 9.61
C GLY A 16 0.43 -7.70 10.83
N VAL A 17 -0.89 -7.85 10.99
CA VAL A 17 -1.62 -7.10 12.03
C VAL A 17 -1.49 -7.79 13.38
N GLY A 18 -0.42 -7.42 14.08
CA GLY A 18 -0.22 -7.66 15.50
C GLY A 18 0.28 -6.40 16.19
N ARG A 19 -0.58 -5.37 16.30
CA ARG A 19 -0.44 -4.22 17.20
C ARG A 19 0.90 -3.46 17.16
N LEU A 20 0.96 -2.41 16.36
CA LEU A 20 1.44 -1.06 16.72
C LEU A 20 1.49 -0.29 15.40
N GLY A 21 0.90 0.91 15.39
CA GLY A 21 1.17 1.84 14.30
C GLY A 21 2.68 2.04 14.18
N ILE A 22 3.13 2.35 12.96
CA ILE A 22 4.53 2.54 12.56
C ILE A 22 5.23 1.21 12.17
N MET A 23 5.47 1.06 10.87
CA MET A 23 6.20 -0.03 10.16
C MET A 23 5.38 -1.24 9.72
N MET A 24 4.76 -1.13 8.55
CA MET A 24 4.53 -2.30 7.70
C MET A 24 5.67 -2.36 6.68
N ASP A 25 6.57 -3.33 6.83
CA ASP A 25 7.49 -3.70 5.77
C ASP A 25 6.64 -4.31 4.63
N PRO A 26 6.70 -3.81 3.39
CA PRO A 26 5.85 -4.29 2.27
C PRO A 26 6.17 -5.74 1.83
N VAL A 27 7.04 -6.42 2.56
CA VAL A 27 7.74 -7.64 2.18
C VAL A 27 7.51 -8.71 3.26
N PHE A 28 6.49 -9.58 3.06
CA PHE A 28 6.19 -10.65 4.00
C PHE A 28 6.81 -11.99 3.57
N LYS A 29 7.73 -12.53 4.37
CA LYS A 29 8.28 -13.89 4.22
C LYS A 29 7.40 -14.90 4.96
N LEU A 30 6.73 -15.78 4.21
CA LEU A 30 5.94 -16.86 4.80
C LEU A 30 6.85 -17.95 5.36
N THR A 31 6.51 -18.41 6.57
CA THR A 31 7.04 -19.67 7.10
C THR A 31 6.28 -20.84 6.48
N ALA A 32 6.86 -22.04 6.52
CA ALA A 32 6.18 -23.26 6.06
C ALA A 32 4.79 -23.45 6.70
N ALA A 33 4.62 -23.05 7.97
CA ALA A 33 3.33 -23.07 8.65
C ALA A 33 2.34 -22.06 8.04
N GLY A 34 2.80 -20.85 7.71
CA GLY A 34 1.99 -19.84 7.03
C GLY A 34 1.54 -20.28 5.63
N THR A 35 2.42 -20.92 4.85
CA THR A 35 2.07 -21.49 3.54
C THR A 35 0.96 -22.54 3.65
N ILE A 36 1.02 -23.42 4.66
CA ILE A 36 -0.01 -24.44 4.90
C ILE A 36 -1.36 -23.78 5.22
N LEU A 37 -1.38 -22.74 6.07
CA LEU A 37 -2.60 -22.02 6.41
C LEU A 37 -3.24 -21.36 5.18
N LEU A 38 -2.44 -20.74 4.30
CA LEU A 38 -2.94 -20.16 3.05
C LEU A 38 -3.52 -21.19 2.10
N ILE A 39 -2.83 -22.32 1.90
CA ILE A 39 -3.35 -23.42 1.07
C ILE A 39 -4.67 -23.94 1.64
N GLN A 40 -4.77 -24.11 2.95
CA GLN A 40 -6.02 -24.54 3.60
C GLN A 40 -7.15 -23.52 3.43
N HIS A 41 -6.82 -22.23 3.52
CA HIS A 41 -7.78 -21.15 3.34
C HIS A 41 -8.32 -21.13 1.91
N PHE A 42 -7.45 -21.13 0.89
CA PHE A 42 -7.89 -21.19 -0.50
C PHE A 42 -8.63 -22.48 -0.85
N ALA A 43 -8.25 -23.61 -0.26
CA ALA A 43 -9.00 -24.87 -0.41
C ALA A 43 -10.43 -24.77 0.13
N ARG A 44 -10.65 -23.99 1.20
CA ARG A 44 -11.99 -23.69 1.73
C ARG A 44 -12.76 -22.78 0.78
N MET A 45 -12.15 -21.69 0.31
CA MET A 45 -12.79 -20.77 -0.65
C MET A 45 -13.20 -21.47 -1.95
N TYR A 46 -12.38 -22.40 -2.45
CA TYR A 46 -12.72 -23.24 -3.59
C TYR A 46 -13.95 -24.12 -3.30
N LYS A 47 -14.03 -24.74 -2.12
CA LYS A 47 -15.19 -25.54 -1.71
C LYS A 47 -16.46 -24.70 -1.55
N GLU A 48 -16.32 -23.44 -1.15
CA GLU A 48 -17.42 -22.48 -1.00
C GLU A 48 -17.84 -21.84 -2.34
N GLY A 49 -17.16 -22.14 -3.45
CA GLY A 49 -17.46 -21.59 -4.76
C GLY A 49 -17.01 -20.13 -4.97
N LEU A 50 -16.24 -19.59 -4.02
CA LEU A 50 -15.71 -18.22 -4.07
C LEU A 50 -14.41 -18.13 -4.87
N LEU A 51 -13.76 -19.26 -5.11
CA LEU A 51 -12.51 -19.35 -5.87
C LEU A 51 -12.64 -20.37 -6.99
N ASN A 52 -12.10 -20.06 -8.16
CA ASN A 52 -12.10 -21.05 -9.23
C ASN A 52 -10.97 -22.09 -9.04
N ARG A 53 -11.16 -23.27 -9.63
CA ARG A 53 -10.20 -24.39 -9.48
C ARG A 53 -8.80 -24.01 -9.96
N ARG A 54 -8.70 -23.19 -11.01
CA ARG A 54 -7.44 -22.85 -11.67
C ARG A 54 -6.60 -21.92 -10.80
N GLU A 55 -7.20 -20.89 -10.21
CA GLU A 55 -6.54 -19.97 -9.27
C GLU A 55 -5.95 -20.72 -8.08
N PHE A 56 -6.73 -21.62 -7.48
CA PHE A 56 -6.24 -22.46 -6.39
C PHE A 56 -5.07 -23.36 -6.81
N GLN A 57 -5.19 -24.00 -7.97
CA GLN A 57 -4.14 -24.90 -8.49
C GLN A 57 -2.85 -24.14 -8.82
N ASN A 58 -2.95 -22.96 -9.44
CA ASN A 58 -1.81 -22.13 -9.78
C ASN A 58 -0.98 -21.78 -8.53
N PHE A 59 -1.64 -21.30 -7.47
CA PHE A 59 -0.94 -20.98 -6.22
C PHE A 59 -0.36 -22.24 -5.55
N GLN A 60 -1.12 -23.34 -5.52
CA GLN A 60 -0.63 -24.59 -4.91
C GLN A 60 0.60 -25.14 -5.65
N GLU A 61 0.61 -25.09 -6.98
CA GLU A 61 1.74 -25.52 -7.80
C GLU A 61 2.94 -24.59 -7.61
N PHE A 62 2.72 -23.28 -7.61
CA PHE A 62 3.75 -22.29 -7.33
C PHE A 62 4.40 -22.52 -5.96
N ALA A 63 3.61 -22.68 -4.89
CA ALA A 63 4.11 -22.93 -3.55
C ALA A 63 4.95 -24.23 -3.47
N LYS A 64 4.58 -25.27 -4.22
CA LYS A 64 5.36 -26.52 -4.31
C LYS A 64 6.66 -26.35 -5.07
N LEU A 65 6.61 -25.74 -6.26
CA LEU A 65 7.78 -25.53 -7.13
C LEU A 65 8.82 -24.63 -6.49
N THR A 66 8.38 -23.71 -5.64
CA THR A 66 9.24 -22.79 -4.90
C THR A 66 9.67 -23.35 -3.55
N GLU A 67 9.17 -24.53 -3.14
CA GLU A 67 9.39 -25.12 -1.81
C GLU A 67 9.04 -24.15 -0.65
N GLY A 68 8.06 -23.26 -0.87
CA GLY A 68 7.73 -22.20 0.08
C GLY A 68 8.67 -20.98 0.04
N ASN A 69 9.72 -20.97 -0.79
CA ASN A 69 10.61 -19.84 -0.98
C ASN A 69 9.97 -18.77 -1.87
N TYR A 70 8.95 -18.11 -1.37
CA TYR A 70 8.31 -16.97 -2.02
C TYR A 70 7.88 -15.95 -0.97
N GLN A 71 7.52 -14.77 -1.44
CA GLN A 71 7.05 -13.68 -0.59
C GLN A 71 5.82 -13.06 -1.20
N ILE A 72 4.84 -12.73 -0.35
CA ILE A 72 3.61 -12.09 -0.77
C ILE A 72 3.81 -10.59 -0.65
N ILE A 73 3.42 -9.88 -1.71
CA ILE A 73 3.55 -8.44 -1.83
C ILE A 73 2.18 -7.88 -2.16
N ASN A 74 1.78 -6.85 -1.42
CA ASN A 74 0.54 -6.11 -1.66
C ASN A 74 0.86 -4.95 -2.61
N ILE A 75 0.24 -4.96 -3.78
CA ILE A 75 0.39 -3.93 -4.80
C ILE A 75 -0.82 -2.98 -4.71
N PRO A 76 -0.62 -1.65 -4.57
CA PRO A 76 -1.69 -0.66 -4.39
C PRO A 76 -2.42 -0.36 -5.69
N VAL A 77 -3.13 -1.35 -6.23
CA VAL A 77 -3.93 -1.25 -7.44
C VAL A 77 -5.26 -1.96 -7.20
N GLY A 78 -6.36 -1.38 -7.66
CA GLY A 78 -7.71 -1.85 -7.33
C GLY A 78 -8.09 -3.19 -7.97
N SER A 79 -7.39 -3.62 -9.01
CA SER A 79 -7.60 -4.94 -9.61
C SER A 79 -6.43 -5.41 -10.48
N TRP A 80 -6.34 -6.72 -10.72
CA TRP A 80 -5.37 -7.30 -11.66
C TRP A 80 -5.48 -6.71 -13.07
N LYS A 81 -6.71 -6.46 -13.54
CA LYS A 81 -6.96 -5.84 -14.85
C LYS A 81 -6.38 -4.43 -14.98
N GLU A 82 -6.38 -3.67 -13.89
CA GLU A 82 -5.73 -2.36 -13.86
C GLU A 82 -4.22 -2.52 -13.86
N LEU A 83 -3.69 -3.48 -13.10
CA LEU A 83 -2.26 -3.79 -13.05
C LEU A 83 -1.69 -4.22 -14.42
N GLU A 84 -2.47 -4.96 -15.21
CA GLU A 84 -2.10 -5.31 -16.59
C GLU A 84 -2.01 -4.07 -17.50
N LYS A 85 -2.94 -3.11 -17.34
CA LYS A 85 -2.99 -1.88 -18.16
C LYS A 85 -1.83 -0.93 -17.89
N THR A 86 -1.26 -0.93 -16.68
CA THR A 86 -0.07 -0.13 -16.37
C THR A 86 1.19 -0.70 -17.03
N GLY A 87 1.13 -1.90 -17.60
CA GLY A 87 2.28 -2.63 -18.13
C GLY A 87 3.15 -3.24 -17.05
N PHE A 88 2.73 -3.21 -15.77
CA PHE A 88 3.48 -3.75 -14.64
C PHE A 88 3.77 -5.24 -14.81
N VAL A 89 2.73 -6.01 -15.16
CA VAL A 89 2.79 -7.46 -15.40
C VAL A 89 3.79 -7.79 -16.51
N HIS A 90 3.69 -7.09 -17.65
CA HIS A 90 4.59 -7.28 -18.78
C HIS A 90 6.06 -7.02 -18.40
N GLN A 91 6.33 -5.96 -17.64
CA GLN A 91 7.68 -5.64 -17.18
C GLN A 91 8.25 -6.67 -16.20
N MET A 92 7.40 -7.29 -15.37
CA MET A 92 7.84 -8.40 -14.52
C MET A 92 8.27 -9.61 -15.36
N GLU A 93 7.46 -9.96 -16.36
CA GLU A 93 7.74 -11.09 -17.26
C GLU A 93 9.02 -10.86 -18.08
N GLU A 94 9.21 -9.68 -18.66
CA GLU A 94 10.43 -9.30 -19.40
C GLU A 94 11.71 -9.44 -18.56
N ARG A 95 11.59 -9.20 -17.24
CA ARG A 95 12.69 -9.30 -16.28
C ARG A 95 12.91 -10.71 -15.76
N GLY A 96 12.09 -11.66 -16.19
CA GLY A 96 12.11 -13.05 -15.74
C GLY A 96 11.75 -13.18 -14.26
N VAL A 97 10.90 -12.31 -13.72
CA VAL A 97 10.39 -12.44 -12.36
C VAL A 97 9.32 -13.52 -12.36
N ARG A 98 9.53 -14.59 -11.58
CA ARG A 98 8.52 -15.64 -11.39
C ARG A 98 7.52 -15.23 -10.31
N TYR A 99 6.24 -15.21 -10.66
CA TYR A 99 5.17 -14.82 -9.76
C TYR A 99 3.89 -15.63 -9.96
N VAL A 100 2.98 -15.53 -9.01
CA VAL A 100 1.58 -15.94 -9.16
C VAL A 100 0.67 -14.90 -8.51
N GLU A 101 -0.42 -14.54 -9.20
CA GLU A 101 -1.53 -13.78 -8.62
C GLU A 101 -2.15 -14.61 -7.49
N LEU A 102 -2.29 -14.01 -6.31
CA LEU A 102 -3.06 -14.62 -5.24
C LEU A 102 -4.53 -14.25 -5.42
N PRO A 103 -5.43 -15.17 -5.07
CA PRO A 103 -6.83 -14.82 -4.90
C PRO A 103 -6.99 -13.60 -3.99
N ASP A 104 -7.79 -12.65 -4.44
CA ASP A 104 -8.08 -11.46 -3.65
C ASP A 104 -8.92 -11.84 -2.42
N LEU A 105 -8.31 -11.64 -1.24
CA LEU A 105 -8.91 -11.96 0.05
C LEU A 105 -9.78 -10.82 0.58
N ASN A 106 -9.67 -9.63 -0.01
CA ASN A 106 -10.34 -8.43 0.45
C ASN A 106 -10.54 -7.42 -0.70
N GLN A 107 -11.55 -7.66 -1.54
CA GLN A 107 -11.90 -6.84 -2.71
C GLN A 107 -12.19 -5.36 -2.44
N THR A 108 -12.24 -4.93 -1.17
CA THR A 108 -12.52 -3.55 -0.77
C THR A 108 -11.28 -2.78 -0.30
N ASP A 109 -10.10 -3.40 -0.21
CA ASP A 109 -8.89 -2.70 0.27
C ASP A 109 -8.06 -2.04 -0.84
N GLY A 110 -8.41 -2.27 -2.10
CA GLY A 110 -7.69 -1.70 -3.24
C GLY A 110 -6.28 -2.27 -3.41
N LEU A 111 -6.05 -3.50 -2.94
CA LEU A 111 -4.78 -4.19 -3.05
C LEU A 111 -4.90 -5.44 -3.93
N VAL A 112 -3.89 -5.65 -4.75
CA VAL A 112 -3.65 -6.92 -5.44
C VAL A 112 -2.52 -7.64 -4.73
N GLN A 113 -2.73 -8.91 -4.35
CA GLN A 113 -1.71 -9.73 -3.71
C GLN A 113 -0.97 -10.59 -4.74
N VAL A 114 0.36 -10.52 -4.72
CA VAL A 114 1.21 -11.28 -5.65
C VAL A 114 2.28 -12.02 -4.88
N ALA A 115 2.45 -13.31 -5.15
CA ALA A 115 3.55 -14.09 -4.60
C ALA A 115 4.70 -14.06 -5.59
N ILE A 116 5.85 -13.56 -5.15
CA ILE A 116 7.09 -13.46 -5.91
C ILE A 116 8.06 -14.52 -5.43
N TYR A 117 8.68 -15.25 -6.35
CA TYR A 117 9.69 -16.24 -6.00
C TYR A 117 10.89 -15.58 -5.31
N GLY A 118 11.40 -16.21 -4.24
CA GLY A 118 12.42 -15.64 -3.37
C GLY A 118 13.71 -15.24 -4.09
N GLU A 119 14.13 -15.99 -5.09
CA GLU A 119 15.35 -15.68 -5.88
C GLU A 119 15.19 -14.48 -6.81
N ASP A 120 13.95 -14.10 -7.16
CA ASP A 120 13.68 -12.96 -8.04
C ASP A 120 13.32 -11.68 -7.26
N GLN A 121 13.33 -11.73 -5.93
CA GLN A 121 13.02 -10.62 -5.04
C GLN A 121 13.81 -9.35 -5.32
N LEU A 122 15.12 -9.43 -5.47
CA LEU A 122 15.95 -8.25 -5.71
C LEU A 122 15.62 -7.58 -7.05
N LYS A 123 15.31 -8.39 -8.08
CA LYS A 123 14.89 -7.89 -9.40
C LYS A 123 13.52 -7.21 -9.31
N PHE A 124 12.61 -7.81 -8.55
CA PHE A 124 11.28 -7.27 -8.32
C PHE A 124 11.35 -5.96 -7.54
N GLN A 125 12.04 -5.91 -6.39
CA GLN A 125 12.09 -4.74 -5.51
C GLN A 125 12.62 -3.49 -6.24
N ALA A 126 13.73 -3.62 -6.96
CA ALA A 126 14.30 -2.49 -7.70
C ALA A 126 13.35 -1.91 -8.77
N TRP A 127 12.46 -2.74 -9.33
CA TRP A 127 11.40 -2.28 -10.22
C TRP A 127 10.22 -1.72 -9.42
N TYR A 128 9.74 -2.46 -8.43
CA TYR A 128 8.59 -2.08 -7.62
C TYR A 128 8.76 -0.70 -6.96
N ASP A 129 9.96 -0.38 -6.45
CA ASP A 129 10.27 0.94 -5.92
C ASP A 129 10.08 2.06 -6.97
N ARG A 130 10.50 1.81 -8.21
CA ARG A 130 10.32 2.79 -9.31
C ARG A 130 8.86 2.91 -9.72
N PHE A 131 8.11 1.81 -9.71
CA PHE A 131 6.67 1.82 -9.93
C PHE A 131 5.98 2.71 -8.89
N LEU A 132 6.24 2.47 -7.60
CA LEU A 132 5.69 3.29 -6.51
C LEU A 132 6.09 4.76 -6.64
N MET A 133 7.35 5.06 -6.96
CA MET A 133 7.81 6.44 -7.22
C MET A 133 7.08 7.10 -8.40
N ALA A 134 6.80 6.35 -9.46
CA ALA A 134 6.06 6.88 -10.60
C ALA A 134 4.59 7.18 -10.28
N GLU A 135 4.00 6.46 -9.33
CA GLU A 135 2.65 6.72 -8.82
C GLU A 135 2.59 7.89 -7.81
N MET A 136 3.70 8.18 -7.11
CA MET A 136 3.84 9.35 -6.22
C MET A 136 4.03 10.68 -6.98
N LYS A 137 3.04 11.07 -7.80
CA LYS A 137 3.08 12.28 -8.65
C LYS A 137 2.79 13.59 -7.92
N GLY A 138 2.55 13.54 -6.61
CA GLY A 138 2.05 14.67 -5.81
C GLY A 138 0.53 14.80 -5.88
N GLY A 139 0.00 15.69 -5.04
CA GLY A 139 -1.43 15.93 -4.89
C GLY A 139 -2.04 15.25 -3.65
N GLU A 140 -3.33 15.50 -3.46
CA GLU A 140 -4.12 14.86 -2.43
C GLU A 140 -4.47 13.42 -2.81
N HIS A 141 -4.30 12.51 -1.86
CA HIS A 141 -4.65 11.11 -1.94
C HIS A 141 -5.60 10.75 -0.81
N GLU A 142 -6.42 9.71 -1.02
CA GLU A 142 -7.07 9.06 0.12
C GLU A 142 -6.02 8.51 1.08
N LEU A 143 -6.27 8.62 2.39
CA LEU A 143 -5.31 8.21 3.43
C LEU A 143 -4.83 6.77 3.26
N GLN A 144 -5.74 5.87 2.88
CA GLN A 144 -5.42 4.46 2.63
C GLN A 144 -4.45 4.31 1.45
N ASN A 145 -4.71 5.00 0.34
CA ASN A 145 -3.86 4.97 -0.86
C ASN A 145 -2.48 5.56 -0.57
N LEU A 146 -2.42 6.69 0.14
CA LEU A 146 -1.15 7.30 0.55
C LEU A 146 -0.34 6.35 1.43
N ASN A 147 -0.98 5.68 2.38
CA ASN A 147 -0.33 4.68 3.22
C ASN A 147 0.18 3.50 2.41
N HIS A 148 -0.55 3.02 1.40
CA HIS A 148 -0.06 1.93 0.58
C HIS A 148 1.12 2.33 -0.31
N LEU A 149 1.06 3.50 -0.96
CA LEU A 149 2.13 4.03 -1.83
C LEU A 149 3.43 4.29 -1.07
N THR A 150 3.33 4.75 0.17
CA THR A 150 4.50 5.08 1.01
C THR A 150 4.95 3.92 1.90
N SER A 151 4.22 2.80 1.89
CA SER A 151 4.37 1.70 2.86
C SER A 151 4.27 2.18 4.32
N GLY A 152 3.32 3.09 4.58
CA GLY A 152 3.08 3.69 5.88
C GLY A 152 4.16 4.67 6.34
N ARG A 153 5.10 5.05 5.46
CA ARG A 153 6.11 6.07 5.74
C ARG A 153 5.53 7.46 5.55
N THR A 154 4.59 7.79 6.41
CA THR A 154 3.91 9.08 6.47
C THR A 154 4.09 9.70 7.85
N SER A 155 3.88 11.01 7.93
CA SER A 155 3.88 11.77 9.17
C SER A 155 2.67 12.69 9.21
N ILE A 156 2.08 12.85 10.40
CA ILE A 156 0.98 13.79 10.63
C ILE A 156 1.58 15.16 10.96
N VAL A 157 1.10 16.19 10.29
CA VAL A 157 1.55 17.58 10.43
C VAL A 157 0.33 18.47 10.70
N SER A 158 0.42 19.34 11.70
CA SER A 158 -0.59 20.35 11.99
C SER A 158 -0.22 21.67 11.30
N ILE A 159 -1.17 22.27 10.58
CA ILE A 159 -0.92 23.47 9.78
C ILE A 159 -2.00 24.54 10.04
N PRO A 160 -1.63 25.78 10.41
CA PRO A 160 -2.55 26.89 10.74
C PRO A 160 -3.19 27.53 9.50
N VAL A 161 -3.96 26.75 8.74
CA VAL A 161 -4.60 27.19 7.50
C VAL A 161 -6.06 26.75 7.39
N GLU A 162 -6.76 26.53 8.52
CA GLU A 162 -8.18 26.11 8.55
C GLU A 162 -9.08 26.97 7.62
N GLN A 163 -8.82 28.27 7.55
CA GLN A 163 -9.60 29.20 6.70
C GLN A 163 -9.03 29.41 5.28
N LYS A 164 -7.88 28.80 4.97
CA LYS A 164 -7.14 28.99 3.71
C LYS A 164 -6.66 27.65 3.13
N ILE A 165 -7.49 26.62 3.21
CA ILE A 165 -7.15 25.28 2.71
C ILE A 165 -6.78 25.33 1.21
N ASP A 166 -7.49 26.15 0.42
CA ASP A 166 -7.24 26.31 -1.02
C ASP A 166 -5.78 26.73 -1.32
N LEU A 167 -5.21 27.62 -0.50
CA LEU A 167 -3.80 28.05 -0.63
C LEU A 167 -2.86 26.86 -0.45
N LEU A 168 -3.10 26.05 0.58
CA LEU A 168 -2.30 24.86 0.85
C LEU A 168 -2.42 23.84 -0.30
N THR A 169 -3.64 23.59 -0.78
CA THR A 169 -3.87 22.61 -1.85
C THR A 169 -3.19 23.04 -3.16
N ASP A 170 -3.26 24.33 -3.50
CA ASP A 170 -2.63 24.89 -4.70
C ASP A 170 -1.09 24.80 -4.61
N ASP A 171 -0.52 25.22 -3.48
CA ASP A 171 0.92 25.19 -3.29
C ASP A 171 1.47 23.75 -3.22
N PHE A 172 0.74 22.83 -2.58
CA PHE A 172 1.14 21.44 -2.49
C PHE A 172 1.05 20.74 -3.86
N ALA A 173 0.10 21.13 -4.71
CA ALA A 173 0.06 20.66 -6.09
C ALA A 173 1.30 21.12 -6.88
N VAL A 174 1.73 22.38 -6.72
CA VAL A 174 2.94 22.92 -7.36
C VAL A 174 4.21 22.23 -6.85
N LEU A 175 4.31 22.01 -5.54
CA LEU A 175 5.44 21.34 -4.90
C LEU A 175 5.44 19.82 -5.12
N GLN A 176 4.38 19.29 -5.73
CA GLN A 176 4.14 17.87 -5.91
C GLN A 176 4.30 17.10 -4.59
N VAL A 177 3.66 17.61 -3.53
CA VAL A 177 3.62 16.95 -2.22
C VAL A 177 2.55 15.87 -2.27
N ASN A 178 2.85 14.66 -1.82
CA ASN A 178 1.85 13.60 -1.66
C ASN A 178 1.29 13.67 -0.23
N TYR A 179 0.00 14.00 -0.10
CA TYR A 179 -0.63 14.21 1.20
C TYR A 179 -2.08 13.71 1.25
N SER A 180 -2.64 13.69 2.45
CA SER A 180 -4.05 13.41 2.71
C SER A 180 -4.53 14.32 3.84
N ILE A 181 -5.67 14.99 3.66
CA ILE A 181 -6.24 15.85 4.71
C ILE A 181 -7.06 14.96 5.66
N LEU A 182 -6.77 15.06 6.96
CA LEU A 182 -7.55 14.35 7.98
C LEU A 182 -8.82 15.14 8.33
N PRO A 183 -9.89 14.45 8.77
CA PRO A 183 -11.05 15.11 9.34
C PRO A 183 -10.62 15.97 10.54
N ASP A 184 -11.05 17.22 10.54
CA ASP A 184 -10.77 18.10 11.66
C ASP A 184 -11.57 17.68 12.90
N LEU A 185 -10.85 17.37 13.98
CA LEU A 185 -11.40 16.93 15.26
C LEU A 185 -11.62 18.11 16.22
N GLN A 186 -11.04 19.29 15.95
CA GLN A 186 -11.07 20.47 16.83
C GLN A 186 -11.39 21.75 16.04
N VAL A 187 -12.54 21.75 15.37
CA VAL A 187 -13.04 22.89 14.57
C VAL A 187 -12.96 24.21 15.34
N GLY A 188 -12.27 25.19 14.74
CA GLY A 188 -12.09 26.54 15.29
C GLY A 188 -10.80 26.77 16.08
N ASP A 189 -9.88 25.81 16.14
CA ASP A 189 -8.52 26.03 16.68
C ASP A 189 -7.56 26.69 15.66
N GLY A 190 -8.00 26.85 14.41
CA GLY A 190 -7.23 27.47 13.33
C GLY A 190 -6.32 26.51 12.58
N GLU A 191 -6.24 25.25 13.00
CA GLU A 191 -5.32 24.24 12.48
C GLU A 191 -6.05 23.19 11.63
N ILE A 192 -5.33 22.60 10.68
CA ILE A 192 -5.75 21.37 10.02
C ILE A 192 -4.70 20.29 10.24
N GLN A 193 -5.12 19.03 10.23
CA GLN A 193 -4.22 17.89 10.32
C GLN A 193 -4.03 17.28 8.93
N VAL A 194 -2.78 17.17 8.49
CA VAL A 194 -2.43 16.63 7.17
C VAL A 194 -1.45 15.48 7.34
N VAL A 195 -1.73 14.36 6.69
CA VAL A 195 -0.78 13.25 6.56
C VAL A 195 0.07 13.49 5.33
N VAL A 196 1.38 13.49 5.49
CA VAL A 196 2.34 13.77 4.42
C VAL A 196 3.27 12.58 4.23
N ALA A 197 3.59 12.23 2.99
CA ALA A 197 4.65 11.27 2.70
C ALA A 197 6.00 11.74 3.25
N ASN A 198 6.75 10.89 3.96
CA ASN A 198 8.02 11.29 4.58
C ASN A 198 9.06 11.81 3.56
N ALA A 199 8.98 11.36 2.31
CA ALA A 199 9.83 11.84 1.21
C ALA A 199 9.58 13.33 0.88
N ASP A 200 8.38 13.85 1.17
CA ASP A 200 7.96 15.21 0.86
C ASP A 200 8.01 16.15 2.08
N LEU A 201 8.35 15.66 3.27
CA LEU A 201 8.37 16.46 4.51
C LEU A 201 9.24 17.70 4.41
N ALA A 202 10.42 17.59 3.80
CA ALA A 202 11.31 18.74 3.63
C ALA A 202 10.67 19.87 2.78
N LYS A 203 9.82 19.51 1.81
CA LYS A 203 9.07 20.49 1.00
C LYS A 203 8.03 21.20 1.85
N VAL A 204 7.30 20.44 2.68
CA VAL A 204 6.26 20.98 3.59
C VAL A 204 6.87 21.88 4.65
N GLU A 205 7.98 21.49 5.26
CA GLU A 205 8.70 22.33 6.23
C GLU A 205 9.17 23.65 5.61
N HIS A 206 9.68 23.60 4.38
CA HIS A 206 10.13 24.80 3.67
C HIS A 206 8.95 25.72 3.33
N TRP A 207 7.85 25.16 2.79
CA TRP A 207 6.63 25.90 2.52
C TRP A 207 6.08 26.57 3.78
N TYR A 208 6.04 25.85 4.90
CA TYR A 208 5.53 26.38 6.16
C TYR A 208 6.34 27.58 6.67
N ARG A 209 7.67 27.55 6.52
CA ARG A 209 8.52 28.69 6.88
C ARG A 209 8.22 29.92 6.03
N MET A 210 8.03 29.75 4.71
CA MET A 210 7.67 30.87 3.82
C MET A 210 6.29 31.45 4.18
N TYR A 211 5.31 30.59 4.47
CA TYR A 211 3.99 31.02 4.92
C TYR A 211 4.08 31.84 6.22
N GLN A 212 4.85 31.38 7.20
CA GLN A 212 5.07 32.10 8.46
C GLN A 212 5.70 33.48 8.21
N GLU A 213 6.74 33.57 7.38
CA GLU A 213 7.38 34.85 7.03
C GLU A 213 6.41 35.82 6.37
N GLN A 214 5.56 35.33 5.46
CA GLN A 214 4.54 36.16 4.81
C GLN A 214 3.52 36.70 5.83
N CYS A 215 2.99 35.85 6.71
CA CYS A 215 2.07 36.28 7.76
C CYS A 215 2.69 37.31 8.71
N LEU A 216 3.99 37.19 9.02
CA LEU A 216 4.71 38.16 9.85
C LEU A 216 4.99 39.48 9.13
N SER A 217 5.02 39.48 7.79
CA SER A 217 5.23 40.69 6.98
C SER A 217 3.94 41.47 6.70
N GLU A 218 2.79 40.79 6.74
CA GLU A 218 1.45 41.36 6.50
C GLU A 218 0.76 41.84 7.80
N GLY A 219 1.30 41.51 8.97
CA GLY A 219 0.81 41.94 10.30
C GLY A 219 1.56 43.13 10.88
#